data_AF-A0A925WPX9-F1
#
_entry.id   AF-A0A925WPX9-F1
#
_cell.length_a   1.000
_cell.length_b   1.000
_cell.length_c   1.000
_cell.angle_alpha   90.00
_cell.angle_beta   90.00
_cell.angle_gamma   90.00
#
_symmetry.space_group_name_H-M   'P 1'
#
loop_
_entity.id
_entity.type
_entity.pdbx_description
1 polymer ?
#
loop_
_entity_poly.entity_id
_entity_poly.type
_entity_poly.pdbx_seq_one_letter_code
_entity_poly.pdbx_strand_id
1 'polypeptide(L)'
;MNDDNIFADDWRECLREHYKYVLREDRNQRNWASVKQVLLRPNSGQPPIFGEDELRGLLIEATMRADDVSEALLPNVLEALAEFEQQPSAPVLAEPAAQGFMPHPLECQCPHCIQINLTPHDAEGQPLSADAVAEAEEEALHATRHNHEDAPRQMSMF
;
A
#
# COMPACT_ATOMS: atom_id res chain seq x y z
N MET A 1 8.05 -10.11 -30.62
CA MET A 1 6.96 -10.68 -31.45
C MET A 1 6.44 -9.54 -32.30
N ASN A 2 6.02 -9.80 -33.54
CA ASN A 2 5.37 -8.75 -34.32
C ASN A 2 4.08 -8.38 -33.58
N ASP A 3 3.95 -7.11 -33.20
CA ASP A 3 2.68 -6.50 -32.78
C ASP A 3 1.62 -6.56 -33.90
N ASP A 4 1.94 -7.12 -35.08
CA ASP A 4 1.07 -7.31 -36.23
C ASP A 4 0.07 -8.48 -36.10
N ASN A 5 0.18 -9.38 -35.12
CA ASN A 5 -0.82 -10.44 -34.96
C ASN A 5 -1.98 -9.96 -34.09
N ILE A 6 -3.15 -9.78 -34.68
CA ILE A 6 -4.37 -9.33 -34.01
C ILE A 6 -4.80 -10.19 -32.81
N PHE A 7 -4.30 -11.43 -32.73
CA PHE A 7 -4.59 -12.37 -31.65
C PHE A 7 -3.45 -12.50 -30.64
N ALA A 8 -2.38 -11.70 -30.76
CA ALA A 8 -1.24 -11.79 -29.85
C ALA A 8 -1.67 -11.53 -28.40
N ASP A 9 -2.53 -10.53 -28.19
CA ASP A 9 -3.01 -10.15 -26.86
C ASP A 9 -3.96 -11.19 -26.27
N ASP A 10 -4.95 -11.66 -27.04
CA ASP A 10 -5.90 -12.68 -26.61
C ASP A 10 -5.21 -14.01 -26.27
N TRP A 11 -4.23 -14.40 -27.07
CA TRP A 11 -3.44 -15.60 -26.83
C TRP A 11 -2.59 -15.46 -25.56
N ARG A 12 -1.95 -14.29 -25.37
CA ARG A 12 -1.17 -14.00 -24.18
C ARG A 12 -2.04 -14.02 -22.92
N GLU A 13 -3.24 -13.44 -22.99
CA GLU A 13 -4.18 -13.45 -21.88
C GLU A 13 -4.64 -14.87 -21.52
N CYS A 14 -4.92 -15.69 -22.54
CA CYS A 14 -5.25 -17.10 -22.34
C CYS A 14 -4.12 -17.86 -21.61
N LEU A 15 -2.85 -17.60 -21.96
CA LEU A 15 -1.70 -18.20 -21.30
C LEU A 15 -1.52 -17.72 -19.84
N ARG A 16 -1.82 -16.45 -19.56
CA ARG A 16 -1.78 -15.91 -18.18
C ARG A 16 -2.79 -16.61 -17.29
N GLU A 17 -4.04 -16.70 -17.74
CA GLU A 17 -5.10 -17.35 -16.96
C GLU A 17 -4.85 -18.85 -16.81
N HIS A 18 -4.31 -19.51 -17.84
CA HIS A 18 -3.89 -20.90 -17.72
C HIS A 18 -2.76 -21.08 -16.70
N TYR A 19 -1.79 -20.17 -16.66
CA TYR A 19 -0.71 -20.19 -15.67
C TYR A 19 -1.23 -20.03 -14.24
N LYS A 20 -2.13 -19.06 -14.01
CA LYS A 20 -2.79 -18.87 -12.70
C LYS A 20 -3.63 -20.07 -12.30
N TYR A 21 -4.36 -20.67 -13.24
CA TYR A 21 -5.15 -21.87 -12.99
C TYR A 21 -4.28 -23.05 -12.54
N VAL A 22 -3.17 -23.32 -13.25
CA VAL A 22 -2.23 -24.38 -12.88
C VAL A 22 -1.62 -24.12 -11.49
N LEU A 23 -1.35 -22.86 -11.14
CA LEU A 23 -0.85 -22.52 -9.80
C LEU A 23 -1.86 -22.80 -8.67
N ARG A 24 -3.15 -22.56 -8.92
CA ARG A 24 -4.22 -22.77 -7.92
C ARG A 24 -4.62 -24.24 -7.78
N GLU A 25 -4.77 -24.93 -8.91
CA GLU A 25 -5.35 -26.27 -8.94
C GLU A 25 -4.31 -27.39 -8.74
N ASP A 26 -3.07 -27.16 -9.15
CA ASP A 26 -2.08 -28.22 -9.28
C ASP A 26 -1.21 -28.37 -8.02
N ARG A 27 -1.46 -29.44 -7.25
CA ARG A 27 -0.67 -29.81 -6.07
C ARG A 27 0.74 -30.34 -6.42
N ASN A 28 1.07 -30.48 -7.70
CA ASN A 28 2.34 -31.02 -8.17
C ASN A 28 3.29 -29.93 -8.67
N GLN A 29 4.35 -29.64 -7.91
CA GLN A 29 5.46 -28.74 -8.29
C GLN A 29 6.05 -29.02 -9.69
N ARG A 30 5.98 -30.27 -10.16
CA ARG A 30 6.55 -30.71 -11.44
C ARG A 30 5.86 -30.08 -12.65
N ASN A 31 4.55 -29.81 -12.56
CA ASN A 31 3.78 -29.25 -13.67
C ASN A 31 4.06 -27.76 -13.82
N TRP A 32 4.12 -27.02 -12.71
CA TRP A 32 4.50 -25.61 -12.71
C TRP A 32 5.91 -25.37 -13.28
N ALA A 33 6.92 -26.13 -12.84
CA ALA A 33 8.29 -25.93 -13.30
C ALA A 33 8.41 -26.14 -14.82
N SER A 34 7.65 -27.10 -15.35
CA SER A 34 7.56 -27.38 -16.78
C SER A 34 6.88 -26.24 -17.54
N VAL A 35 5.75 -25.71 -17.02
CA VAL A 35 5.05 -24.57 -17.63
C VAL A 35 5.91 -23.32 -17.60
N LYS A 36 6.56 -23.00 -16.47
CA LYS A 36 7.50 -21.87 -16.35
C LYS A 36 8.63 -21.98 -17.38
N GLN A 37 9.22 -23.16 -17.54
CA GLN A 37 10.25 -23.38 -18.56
C GLN A 37 9.75 -23.15 -19.98
N VAL A 38 8.51 -23.52 -20.31
CA VAL A 38 7.94 -23.29 -21.64
C VAL A 38 7.69 -21.80 -21.88
N LEU A 39 7.17 -21.08 -20.88
CA LEU A 39 6.86 -19.64 -20.99
C LEU A 39 8.11 -18.75 -21.05
N LEU A 40 9.20 -19.17 -20.39
CA LEU A 40 10.51 -18.51 -20.42
C LEU A 40 11.40 -18.93 -21.59
N ARG A 41 11.03 -19.99 -22.33
CA ARG A 41 11.88 -20.48 -23.41
C ARG A 41 11.85 -19.49 -24.58
N PRO A 42 12.99 -18.94 -24.99
CA PRO A 42 13.07 -18.21 -26.25
C PRO A 42 12.86 -19.20 -27.40
N ASN A 43 11.85 -18.95 -28.24
CA ASN A 43 11.69 -19.68 -29.48
C ASN A 43 12.64 -19.11 -30.54
N SER A 44 13.16 -19.95 -31.43
CA SER A 44 14.21 -19.63 -32.40
C SER A 44 14.08 -18.23 -33.03
N GLY A 45 14.88 -17.27 -32.55
CA GLY A 45 14.92 -15.89 -33.05
C GLY A 45 13.90 -14.92 -32.45
N GLN A 46 13.13 -15.32 -31.44
CA GLN A 46 12.15 -14.49 -30.75
C GLN A 46 12.44 -14.37 -29.24
N PRO A 47 12.12 -13.22 -28.63
CA PRO A 47 12.16 -13.08 -27.18
C PRO A 47 11.18 -14.07 -26.52
N PRO A 48 11.39 -14.43 -25.25
CA PRO A 48 10.48 -15.28 -24.50
C PRO A 48 9.07 -14.67 -24.44
N ILE A 49 8.05 -15.54 -24.31
CA ILE A 49 6.65 -15.12 -24.30
C ILE A 49 6.40 -14.23 -23.08
N PHE A 50 6.91 -14.62 -21.91
CA PHE A 50 6.83 -13.86 -20.68
C PHE A 50 8.23 -13.58 -20.13
N GLY A 51 8.40 -12.43 -19.49
CA GLY A 51 9.59 -12.15 -18.68
C GLY A 51 9.55 -12.88 -17.34
N GLU A 52 10.70 -13.05 -16.70
CA GLU A 52 10.74 -13.62 -15.35
C GLU A 52 9.96 -12.79 -14.34
N ASP A 53 10.11 -11.46 -14.41
CA ASP A 53 9.40 -10.52 -13.53
C ASP A 53 7.87 -10.62 -13.71
N GLU A 54 7.40 -10.84 -14.94
CA GLU A 54 5.98 -10.97 -15.23
C GLU A 54 5.42 -12.29 -14.72
N LEU A 55 6.17 -13.40 -14.86
CA LEU A 55 5.77 -14.67 -14.26
C LEU A 55 5.78 -14.61 -12.73
N ARG A 56 6.69 -13.85 -12.11
CA ARG A 56 6.68 -13.60 -10.66
C ARG A 56 5.45 -12.78 -10.25
N GLY A 57 5.09 -11.74 -11.01
CA GLY A 57 3.86 -10.98 -10.78
C GLY A 57 2.61 -11.86 -10.85
N LEU A 58 2.53 -12.73 -11.86
CA LEU A 58 1.42 -13.68 -12.00
C LEU A 58 1.38 -14.72 -10.87
N LEU A 59 2.54 -15.13 -10.35
CA LEU A 59 2.62 -16.00 -9.17
C LEU A 59 2.03 -15.32 -7.94
N ILE A 60 2.42 -14.07 -7.67
CA ILE A 60 1.88 -13.28 -6.56
C ILE A 60 0.37 -13.11 -6.75
N GLU A 61 -0.09 -12.69 -7.93
CA GLU A 61 -1.50 -12.50 -8.25
C GLU A 61 -2.33 -13.78 -8.06
N ALA A 62 -1.81 -14.93 -8.48
CA ALA A 62 -2.46 -16.22 -8.29
C ALA A 62 -2.56 -16.63 -6.82
N THR A 63 -1.62 -16.18 -5.98
CA THR A 63 -1.45 -16.58 -4.57
C THR A 63 -1.90 -15.52 -3.56
N MET A 64 -2.54 -14.43 -4.02
CA MET A 64 -3.03 -13.35 -3.14
C MET A 64 -4.10 -13.78 -2.15
N ARG A 65 -4.80 -14.90 -2.40
CA ARG A 65 -5.77 -15.46 -1.46
C ARG A 65 -5.11 -16.58 -0.65
N ALA A 66 -5.26 -16.51 0.67
CA ALA A 66 -4.64 -17.45 1.60
C ALA A 66 -5.02 -18.92 1.34
N ASP A 67 -6.23 -19.16 0.82
CA ASP A 67 -6.74 -20.51 0.52
C ASP A 67 -6.15 -21.13 -0.76
N ASP A 68 -5.55 -20.30 -1.64
CA ASP A 68 -5.05 -20.70 -2.96
C ASP A 68 -3.55 -21.05 -2.96
N VAL A 69 -2.88 -20.97 -1.80
CA VAL A 69 -1.43 -21.20 -1.67
C VAL A 69 -1.15 -22.64 -1.26
N SER A 70 -0.67 -23.46 -2.20
CA SER A 70 -0.12 -24.77 -1.86
C SER A 70 1.11 -24.62 -0.94
N GLU A 71 1.24 -25.45 0.09
CA GLU A 71 2.43 -25.48 0.97
C GLU A 71 3.74 -25.66 0.19
N ALA A 72 3.67 -26.33 -0.97
CA ALA A 72 4.81 -26.55 -1.85
C ALA A 72 5.27 -25.27 -2.59
N LEU A 73 4.44 -24.23 -2.62
CA LEU A 73 4.72 -22.95 -3.31
C LEU A 73 5.22 -21.86 -2.36
N LEU A 74 5.03 -21.99 -1.05
CA LEU A 74 5.43 -21.00 -0.05
C LEU A 74 6.87 -20.50 -0.21
N PRO A 75 7.90 -21.34 -0.45
CA PRO A 75 9.27 -20.84 -0.62
C PRO A 75 9.42 -19.87 -1.79
N ASN A 76 8.74 -20.16 -2.92
CA ASN A 76 8.84 -19.36 -4.14
C ASN A 76 8.00 -18.07 -4.04
N VAL A 77 6.87 -18.10 -3.33
CA VAL A 77 6.04 -16.91 -3.08
C VAL A 77 6.78 -15.92 -2.18
N LEU A 78 7.43 -16.42 -1.12
CA LEU A 78 8.24 -15.60 -0.22
C LEU A 78 9.41 -14.93 -0.95
N GLU A 79 10.10 -15.68 -1.83
CA GLU A 79 11.18 -15.14 -2.67
C GLU A 79 10.66 -14.08 -3.65
N ALA A 80 9.55 -14.36 -4.34
CA ALA A 80 8.95 -13.40 -5.28
C ALA A 80 8.50 -12.10 -4.60
N LEU A 81 7.92 -12.19 -3.39
CA LEU A 81 7.52 -11.01 -2.61
C LEU A 81 8.73 -10.19 -2.17
N ALA A 82 9.81 -10.84 -1.69
CA ALA A 82 11.03 -10.16 -1.27
C ALA A 82 11.72 -9.42 -2.42
N GLU A 83 11.71 -10.00 -3.63
CA GLU A 83 12.25 -9.35 -4.83
C GLU A 83 11.37 -8.21 -5.34
N PHE A 84 10.04 -8.34 -5.21
CA PHE A 84 9.09 -7.27 -5.57
C PHE A 84 9.29 -6.03 -4.70
N GLU A 85 9.60 -6.21 -3.41
CA GLU A 85 9.99 -5.13 -2.50
C GLU A 85 11.36 -4.50 -2.84
N GLN A 86 12.24 -5.26 -3.50
CA GLN A 86 13.60 -4.84 -3.85
C GLN A 86 13.72 -4.25 -5.25
N GLN A 87 12.68 -4.30 -6.08
CA GLN A 87 12.71 -3.77 -7.44
C GLN A 87 12.85 -2.24 -7.37
N PRO A 88 14.02 -1.65 -7.74
CA PRO A 88 14.17 -0.21 -7.75
C PRO A 88 13.27 0.31 -8.86
N SER A 89 12.25 1.08 -8.49
CA SER A 89 11.42 1.79 -9.45
C SER A 89 12.33 2.55 -10.42
N ALA A 90 12.26 2.23 -11.71
CA ALA A 90 12.97 2.96 -12.76
C ALA A 90 12.71 4.47 -12.60
N PRO A 91 13.67 5.34 -12.97
CA PRO A 91 13.61 6.76 -12.65
C PRO A 91 12.42 7.40 -13.36
N VAL A 92 11.32 7.53 -12.64
CA VAL A 92 10.21 8.39 -13.01
C VAL A 92 10.79 9.79 -13.09
N LEU A 93 10.65 10.40 -14.27
CA LEU A 93 10.98 11.79 -14.52
C LEU A 93 10.40 12.66 -13.40
N ALA A 94 11.29 13.18 -12.54
CA ALA A 94 11.09 14.31 -11.64
C ALA A 94 9.65 14.54 -11.13
N GLU A 95 9.21 13.72 -10.17
CA GLU A 95 8.16 14.09 -9.22
C GLU A 95 8.75 13.94 -7.80
N PRO A 96 8.41 14.85 -6.87
CA PRO A 96 9.24 15.10 -5.69
C PRO A 96 9.26 13.86 -4.81
N ALA A 97 10.48 13.38 -4.58
CA ALA A 97 10.90 12.43 -3.57
C ALA A 97 9.76 11.86 -2.71
N ALA A 98 9.50 10.57 -2.87
CA ALA A 98 9.04 9.75 -1.77
C ALA A 98 9.95 10.05 -0.59
N GLN A 99 9.46 10.90 0.31
CA GLN A 99 10.09 11.20 1.57
C GLN A 99 10.07 9.89 2.34
N GLY A 100 11.18 9.15 2.29
CA GLY A 100 11.42 8.07 3.22
C GLY A 100 11.08 8.61 4.60
N PHE A 101 10.20 7.91 5.31
CA PHE A 101 9.72 8.30 6.62
C PHE A 101 10.93 8.51 7.55
N MET A 102 11.41 9.75 7.64
CA MET A 102 12.43 10.14 8.60
C MET A 102 11.68 10.36 9.92
N PRO A 103 11.84 9.48 10.92
CA PRO A 103 11.20 9.72 12.20
C PRO A 103 11.74 11.04 12.78
N HIS A 104 10.88 12.04 12.86
CA HIS A 104 11.18 13.34 13.45
C HIS A 104 10.30 13.55 14.69
N PRO A 105 10.67 14.46 15.61
CA PRO A 105 9.95 14.68 16.85
C PRO A 105 8.46 14.90 16.61
N LEU A 106 7.62 14.49 17.57
CA LEU A 106 6.17 14.72 17.55
C LEU A 106 5.83 16.21 17.36
N GLU A 107 6.69 17.10 17.87
CA GLU A 107 6.58 18.56 17.74
C GLU A 107 7.21 19.13 16.44
N CYS A 108 7.20 18.36 15.35
CA CYS A 108 7.75 18.84 14.07
C CYS A 108 6.90 19.98 13.48
N GLN A 109 7.55 21.09 13.10
CA GLN A 109 6.90 22.26 12.49
C GLN A 109 6.95 22.26 10.95
N CYS A 110 7.18 21.10 10.32
CA CYS A 110 7.19 21.04 8.86
C CYS A 110 5.78 21.27 8.29
N PRO A 111 5.64 21.77 7.04
CA PRO A 111 4.34 22.05 6.42
C PRO A 111 3.40 20.83 6.37
N HIS A 112 3.94 19.61 6.40
CA HIS A 112 3.15 18.38 6.38
C HIS A 112 2.57 18.04 7.77
N CYS A 113 3.37 18.17 8.83
CA CYS A 113 2.95 17.78 10.18
C CYS A 113 2.24 18.89 10.95
N ILE A 114 2.41 20.16 10.56
CA ILE A 114 1.76 21.28 11.24
C ILE A 114 0.23 21.15 11.25
N GLN A 115 -0.37 20.60 10.18
CA GLN A 115 -1.81 20.38 10.11
C GLN A 115 -2.28 19.28 11.07
N ILE A 116 -1.47 18.23 11.23
CA ILE A 116 -1.74 17.12 12.13
C ILE A 116 -1.63 17.63 13.58
N ASN A 117 -0.55 18.35 13.90
CA ASN A 117 -0.29 18.89 15.24
C ASN A 117 -1.29 19.96 15.69
N LEU A 118 -1.97 20.63 14.76
CA LEU A 118 -3.03 21.60 15.05
C LEU A 118 -4.40 20.94 15.27
N THR A 119 -4.55 19.65 14.93
CA THR A 119 -5.80 18.93 15.11
C THR A 119 -5.88 18.46 16.57
N PRO A 120 -6.93 18.81 17.34
CA PRO A 120 -7.05 18.34 18.72
C PRO A 120 -7.28 16.82 18.76
N HIS A 121 -6.73 16.16 19.77
CA HIS A 121 -6.79 14.70 19.94
C HIS A 121 -7.39 14.33 21.29
N ASP A 122 -8.01 13.15 21.37
CA ASP A 122 -8.50 12.56 22.63
C ASP A 122 -7.35 11.94 23.46
N ALA A 123 -7.71 11.32 24.60
CA ALA A 123 -6.74 10.69 25.50
C ALA A 123 -6.04 9.48 24.87
N GLU A 124 -6.66 8.88 23.85
CA GLU A 124 -6.17 7.75 23.07
C GLU A 124 -5.32 8.20 21.87
N GLY A 125 -5.19 9.51 21.64
CA GLY A 125 -4.39 10.09 20.56
C GLY A 125 -5.08 10.06 19.19
N GLN A 126 -6.40 9.84 19.14
CA GLN A 126 -7.17 9.93 17.91
C GLN A 126 -7.64 11.38 17.68
N PRO A 127 -7.72 11.84 16.41
CA PRO A 127 -8.27 13.15 16.13
C PRO A 127 -9.73 13.23 16.55
N LEU A 128 -10.09 14.30 17.27
CA LEU A 128 -11.47 14.55 17.69
C LEU A 128 -12.38 14.70 16.46
N SER A 129 -13.59 14.14 16.55
CA SER A 129 -14.63 14.36 15.55
C SER A 129 -15.11 15.81 15.58
N ALA A 130 -15.73 16.28 14.50
CA ALA A 130 -16.26 17.64 14.42
C ALA A 130 -17.23 17.99 15.57
N ASP A 131 -18.07 17.02 15.96
CA ASP A 131 -19.01 17.18 17.07
C ASP A 131 -18.28 17.28 18.42
N ALA A 132 -17.25 16.46 18.65
CA ALA A 132 -16.45 16.48 19.87
C ALA A 132 -15.61 17.77 20.00
N VAL A 133 -15.13 18.30 18.88
CA VAL A 133 -14.47 19.62 18.86
C VAL A 133 -15.43 20.73 19.25
N ALA A 134 -16.66 20.71 18.71
CA ALA A 134 -17.68 21.70 19.03
C ALA A 134 -18.09 21.67 20.51
N GLU A 135 -18.25 20.47 21.08
CA GLU A 135 -18.55 20.29 22.51
C GLU A 135 -17.41 20.80 23.41
N ALA A 136 -16.15 20.49 23.07
CA ALA A 136 -14.98 20.97 23.80
C ALA A 136 -14.82 22.50 23.72
N GLU A 137 -15.14 23.12 22.58
CA GLU A 137 -15.16 24.58 22.44
C GLU A 137 -16.28 25.21 23.28
N GLU A 138 -17.47 24.62 23.33
CA GLU A 138 -18.59 25.09 24.14
C GLU A 138 -18.30 25.00 25.65
N GLU A 139 -17.71 23.88 26.10
CA GLU A 139 -17.28 23.70 27.49
C GLU A 139 -16.20 24.74 27.88
N ALA A 140 -15.22 24.98 27.01
CA ALA A 140 -14.19 26.00 27.25
C ALA A 140 -14.80 27.41 27.37
N LEU A 141 -15.78 27.74 26.54
CA LEU A 141 -16.52 29.02 26.63
C LEU A 141 -17.34 29.12 27.92
N HIS A 142 -17.98 28.03 28.36
CA HIS A 142 -18.72 28.00 29.61
C HIS A 142 -17.82 28.20 30.84
N ALA A 143 -16.64 27.57 30.85
CA ALA A 143 -15.67 27.71 31.94
C ALA A 143 -15.12 29.14 32.10
N THR A 144 -14.93 29.86 30.99
CA THR A 144 -14.46 31.26 31.04
C THR A 144 -15.55 32.22 31.55
N ARG A 145 -16.82 32.01 31.17
CA ARG A 145 -17.96 32.80 31.66
C ARG A 145 -18.15 32.67 33.17
N HIS A 146 -18.11 31.45 33.69
CA HIS A 146 -18.32 31.21 35.12
C HIS A 146 -17.25 31.85 36.00
N ASN A 147 -16.00 31.95 35.52
CA ASN A 147 -14.92 32.63 36.24
C ASN A 147 -15.04 34.15 36.27
N HIS A 148 -15.75 34.77 35.31
CA HIS A 148 -15.85 36.23 35.23
C HIS A 148 -17.02 36.80 36.04
N GLU A 149 -18.07 36.01 36.26
CA GLU A 149 -19.24 36.42 37.05
C GLU A 149 -19.02 36.34 38.58
N ASP A 150 -18.07 35.50 39.03
CA ASP A 150 -17.75 35.31 40.45
C ASP A 150 -16.50 36.09 40.91
N ALA A 151 -15.94 36.95 40.04
CA ALA A 151 -14.85 37.83 40.41
C ALA A 151 -15.35 38.88 41.42
N PRO A 152 -14.76 38.98 42.63
CA PRO A 152 -15.20 39.95 43.63
C PRO A 152 -15.05 41.35 43.05
N ARG A 153 -16.18 42.02 42.80
CA ARG A 153 -16.18 43.43 42.43
C ARG A 153 -15.63 44.21 43.62
N GLN A 154 -14.35 44.60 43.54
CA GLN A 154 -13.78 45.54 44.50
C GLN A 154 -14.58 46.84 44.39
N MET A 155 -15.53 47.04 45.31
CA MET A 155 -16.12 48.34 45.53
C MET A 155 -15.02 49.25 46.07
N SER A 156 -14.41 50.01 45.16
CA SER A 156 -13.52 51.11 45.49
C SER A 156 -14.29 52.12 46.35
N MET A 157 -14.15 52.05 47.67
CA MET A 157 -14.56 53.11 48.59
C MET A 157 -13.43 54.15 48.70
N PHE A 158 -13.30 54.99 47.68
CA PHE A 158 -12.56 56.26 47.76
C PHE A 158 -13.19 57.29 46.84
#